data_AF-A0A377B7H1-F1
#
_entry.id   AF-A0A377B7H1-F1
#
_cell.length_a   1.000
_cell.length_b   1.000
_cell.length_c   1.000
_cell.angle_alpha   90.00
_cell.angle_beta   90.00
_cell.angle_gamma   90.00
#
_symmetry.space_group_name_H-M   'P 1'
#
loop_
_entity.id
_entity.type
_entity.pdbx_description
1 polymer ?
#
loop_
_entity_poly.entity_id
_entity_poly.type
_entity_poly.pdbx_seq_one_letter_code
_entity_poly.pdbx_strand_id
1 'polypeptide(L)' 'MLKIGTKVKNIRLVEGDHNIDCKIDGFGPMKLKSEFVKKN' A
#
# COMPACT_ATOMS: atom_id res chain seq x y z
N MET A 1 2.14 12.64 6.84
CA MET A 1 1.80 11.73 7.97
C MET A 1 0.80 10.70 7.48
N LEU A 2 1.23 9.48 7.11
CA LEU A 2 0.30 8.36 6.92
C LEU A 2 -0.08 7.83 8.30
N LYS A 3 -1.37 7.75 8.60
CA LYS A 3 -1.89 7.21 9.86
C LYS A 3 -2.26 5.74 9.66
N ILE A 4 -2.04 4.93 10.68
CA ILE A 4 -2.54 3.55 10.75
C ILE A 4 -4.07 3.60 10.56
N GLY A 5 -4.61 2.84 9.60
CA GLY A 5 -6.03 2.85 9.24
C GLY A 5 -6.37 3.45 7.85
N THR A 6 -5.38 3.92 7.09
CA THR A 6 -5.59 4.37 5.71
C THR A 6 -5.99 3.17 4.83
N LYS A 7 -7.25 3.12 4.38
CA LYS A 7 -7.75 2.06 3.49
C LYS A 7 -7.29 2.33 2.07
N VAL A 8 -6.43 1.46 1.55
CA VAL A 8 -6.01 1.44 0.14
C VAL A 8 -6.86 0.46 -0.64
N LYS A 9 -7.27 0.87 -1.84
CA LYS A 9 -8.00 0.04 -2.80
C LYS A 9 -7.11 -0.12 -4.04
N ASN A 10 -7.31 -1.21 -4.80
CA ASN A 10 -6.55 -1.50 -6.02
C ASN A 10 -5.03 -1.72 -5.78
N ILE A 11 -4.69 -2.69 -4.92
CA ILE A 11 -3.29 -3.09 -4.67
C ILE A 11 -2.79 -4.06 -5.75
N ARG A 12 -1.54 -3.90 -6.17
CA ARG A 12 -0.80 -4.79 -7.06
C ARG A 12 0.40 -5.35 -6.32
N LEU A 13 0.60 -6.65 -6.45
CA LEU A 13 1.78 -7.33 -5.94
C LEU A 13 2.85 -7.32 -7.04
N VAL A 14 4.05 -6.86 -6.69
CA VAL A 14 5.22 -6.81 -7.59
C VAL A 14 6.37 -7.55 -6.94
N GLU A 15 7.27 -8.12 -7.75
CA GLU A 15 8.45 -8.80 -7.24
C GLU A 15 9.55 -7.78 -6.85
N GLY A 16 9.92 -7.74 -5.57
CA GLY A 16 10.98 -6.89 -5.03
C GLY A 16 10.77 -6.49 -3.57
N ASP A 17 11.77 -5.92 -2.88
CA ASP A 17 11.68 -5.62 -1.44
C ASP A 17 10.43 -4.82 -1.01
N HIS A 18 9.93 -3.95 -1.91
CA HIS A 18 8.66 -3.25 -1.79
C HIS A 18 7.56 -3.92 -2.63
N ASN A 19 7.07 -5.05 -2.11
CA ASN A 19 6.18 -5.96 -2.85
C ASN A 19 4.77 -5.43 -3.10
N ILE A 20 4.34 -4.34 -2.45
CA ILE A 20 2.95 -3.86 -2.54
C ILE A 20 2.92 -2.49 -3.18
N ASP A 21 2.48 -2.45 -4.43
CA ASP A 21 2.11 -1.21 -5.10
C ASP A 21 0.63 -0.91 -4.84
N CYS A 22 0.31 0.27 -4.33
CA CYS A 22 -1.06 0.65 -4.04
C CYS A 22 -1.32 2.10 -4.45
N LYS A 23 -2.55 2.40 -4.84
CA LYS A 23 -2.94 3.78 -5.14
C LYS A 23 -3.82 4.32 -4.02
N ILE A 24 -3.38 5.41 -3.41
CA ILE A 24 -4.16 6.14 -2.41
C ILE A 24 -4.86 7.30 -3.12
N ASP A 25 -6.19 7.36 -2.99
CA ASP A 25 -6.97 8.48 -3.50
C ASP A 25 -6.57 9.76 -2.74
N GLY A 26 -6.13 10.79 -3.46
CA GLY A 26 -5.61 12.05 -2.90
C GLY A 26 -4.11 12.10 -2.58
N PHE A 27 -3.39 10.97 -2.52
CA PHE A 27 -1.93 10.94 -2.35
C PHE A 27 -1.18 10.43 -3.58
N GLY A 28 -1.81 9.60 -4.42
CA GLY A 28 -1.18 9.01 -5.59
C GLY A 28 -0.65 7.58 -5.36
N PRO A 29 0.18 7.06 -6.28
CA PRO A 29 0.77 5.74 -6.18
C PRO A 29 1.82 5.69 -5.06
N MET A 30 1.73 4.67 -4.22
CA MET A 30 2.63 4.45 -3.09
C MET A 30 3.07 2.98 -3.05
N LYS A 31 4.36 2.76 -2.78
CA LYS A 31 4.93 1.43 -2.58
C LYS A 31 5.05 1.16 -1.09
N LEU A 32 4.51 0.04 -0.64
CA LEU A 32 4.49 -0.42 0.73
C LEU A 32 5.11 -1.81 0.82
N LYS A 33 5.61 -2.15 2.02
CA LYS A 33 6.02 -3.50 2.35
C LYS A 33 4.83 -4.30 2.84
N SER A 34 4.80 -5.58 2.50
CA SER A 34 3.77 -6.52 2.97
C SER A 34 3.71 -6.62 4.50
N GLU A 35 4.81 -6.37 5.19
CA GLU A 35 4.89 -6.37 6.66
C GLU A 35 4.03 -5.28 7.32
N PHE A 36 3.75 -4.18 6.61
CA PHE A 36 3.02 -3.03 7.16
C PHE A 36 1.54 -2.96 6.75
N VAL A 37 1.05 -3.91 5.93
CA VAL A 37 -0.36 -3.98 5.54
C VAL A 37 -1.03 -5.20 6.18
N LYS A 38 -2.29 -5.05 6.59
CA LYS A 38 -3.13 -6.16 7.02
C LYS A 38 -4.25 -6.36 6.01
N LYS A 39 -4.51 -7.62 5.64
CA LYS A 39 -5.71 -8.00 4.90
C LYS A 39 -6.87 -8.01 5.90
N ASN A 40 -7.90 -7.21 5.64
CA ASN A 40 -9.15 -7.18 6.40
C ASN A 40 -10.32 -7.56 5.50
#